data_AF-A0A016W1E8-F1
#
_entry.id   AF-A0A016W1E8-F1
#
_cell.length_a   1.000
_cell.length_b   1.000
_cell.length_c   1.000
_cell.angle_alpha   90.00
_cell.angle_beta   90.00
_cell.angle_gamma   90.00
#
_symmetry.space_group_name_H-M   'P 1'
#
loop_
_entity.id
_entity.type
_entity.pdbx_description
1 polymer ?
#
loop_
_entity_poly.entity_id
_entity_poly.type
_entity_poly.pdbx_seq_one_letter_code
_entity_poly.pdbx_strand_id
1 'polypeptide(L)'
;MKLEHSINSMPTTYAIAAEQIVGTDISYTAFNPCSTTGDYIWDSLKKSGSLPNELATSEELGIAVSCRFAVPALSFKCSTFSLVWFMPVVHFGGKSRSYKRWYTRYVGEESGSIEKLVDSALIEGENWRLEIEKWQEPVINDKSLPEWYKSALFNELYYVVDGAAFWFEYDSSWKDIEKINPITEKQLRKFGRFGYMESWEYLMINTYDVHFYASWAFVKNWPQLELSIQLEFCKFLKQRMTALMSTDSLHLFTVLSSCVECALA
;
A
#
# COMPACT_ATOMS: atom_id res chain seq x y z
N MET A 1 -2.75 -16.89 12.07
CA MET A 1 -3.27 -17.83 11.05
C MET A 1 -2.85 -17.33 9.67
N LYS A 2 -2.45 -18.23 8.77
CA LYS A 2 -2.07 -17.89 7.39
C LYS A 2 -3.00 -18.59 6.40
N LEU A 3 -3.28 -17.94 5.28
CA LEU A 3 -4.07 -18.46 4.17
C LEU A 3 -3.28 -18.24 2.89
N GLU A 4 -2.80 -19.33 2.30
CA GLU A 4 -2.10 -19.31 1.02
C GLU A 4 -3.12 -19.32 -0.12
N HIS A 5 -2.90 -18.46 -1.12
CA HIS A 5 -3.78 -18.26 -2.26
C HIS A 5 -3.00 -17.85 -3.51
N SER A 6 -3.68 -17.72 -4.64
CA SER A 6 -3.10 -17.23 -5.89
C SER A 6 -4.06 -16.30 -6.59
N ILE A 7 -3.61 -15.09 -6.93
CA ILE A 7 -4.39 -14.09 -7.67
C ILE A 7 -3.75 -13.96 -9.05
N ASN A 8 -4.48 -14.28 -10.12
CA ASN A 8 -3.96 -14.25 -11.49
C ASN A 8 -2.62 -15.00 -11.64
N SER A 9 -2.53 -16.19 -11.04
CA SER A 9 -1.32 -17.04 -10.96
C SER A 9 -0.15 -16.48 -10.16
N MET A 10 -0.33 -15.36 -9.46
CA MET A 10 0.69 -14.78 -8.57
C MET A 10 0.46 -15.25 -7.14
N PRO A 11 1.44 -15.91 -6.48
CA PRO A 11 1.33 -16.34 -5.10
C PRO A 11 1.01 -15.17 -4.18
N THR A 12 0.00 -15.36 -3.32
CA THR A 12 -0.42 -14.38 -2.32
C THR A 12 -0.71 -15.11 -1.02
N THR A 13 -0.20 -14.62 0.09
CA THR A 13 -0.52 -15.18 1.41
C THR A 13 -1.20 -14.11 2.24
N TYR A 14 -2.38 -14.40 2.78
CA TYR A 14 -3.04 -13.57 3.78
C TYR A 14 -2.69 -14.07 5.18
N ALA A 15 -2.61 -13.17 6.15
CA ALA A 15 -2.52 -13.55 7.55
C ALA A 15 -3.41 -12.67 8.41
N ILE A 16 -4.16 -13.32 9.29
CA ILE A 16 -4.84 -12.67 10.40
C ILE A 16 -4.19 -13.14 11.71
N ALA A 17 -3.90 -12.19 12.58
CA ALA A 17 -3.31 -12.45 13.89
C ALA A 17 -3.98 -11.60 14.95
N ALA A 18 -3.85 -12.03 16.19
CA ALA A 18 -4.30 -11.30 17.35
C ALA A 18 -3.21 -11.28 18.41
N GLU A 19 -3.12 -10.18 19.14
CA GLU A 19 -2.14 -9.99 20.20
C GLU A 19 -2.50 -10.83 21.44
N GLN A 20 -1.55 -11.64 21.91
CA GLN A 20 -1.73 -12.44 23.12
C GLN A 20 -1.53 -11.59 24.37
N ILE A 21 -2.64 -11.19 24.99
CA ILE A 21 -2.66 -10.43 26.24
C ILE A 21 -2.95 -11.36 27.43
N VAL A 22 -2.40 -11.05 28.61
CA VAL A 22 -2.65 -11.82 29.83
C VAL A 22 -4.15 -11.88 30.16
N GLY A 23 -4.66 -13.09 30.39
CA GLY A 23 -6.07 -13.32 30.67
C GLY A 23 -6.99 -13.22 29.45
N THR A 24 -6.42 -13.37 28.24
CA THR A 24 -7.15 -13.56 26.98
C THR A 24 -6.90 -14.96 26.44
N ASP A 25 -7.97 -15.68 26.15
CA ASP A 25 -7.93 -16.96 25.45
C ASP A 25 -8.03 -16.69 23.95
N ILE A 26 -6.97 -17.04 23.21
CA ILE A 26 -6.99 -17.00 21.75
C ILE A 26 -7.39 -18.37 21.21
N SER A 27 -8.30 -18.37 20.24
CA SER A 27 -8.66 -19.56 19.48
C SER A 27 -8.67 -19.23 17.99
N TYR A 28 -8.48 -20.24 17.16
CA TYR A 28 -8.42 -20.07 15.70
C TYR A 28 -9.09 -21.25 15.01
N THR A 29 -9.39 -21.13 13.72
CA THR A 29 -9.79 -22.28 12.91
C THR A 29 -9.65 -21.94 11.44
N ALA A 30 -9.46 -22.95 10.60
CA ALA A 30 -9.72 -22.85 9.18
C ALA A 30 -11.05 -23.54 8.86
N PHE A 31 -11.83 -22.96 7.93
CA PHE A 31 -13.19 -23.41 7.63
C PHE A 31 -13.47 -23.35 6.13
N ASN A 32 -14.47 -24.09 5.67
CA ASN A 32 -14.94 -23.98 4.29
C ASN A 32 -15.86 -22.75 4.14
N PRO A 33 -15.45 -21.69 3.42
CA PRO A 33 -16.25 -20.48 3.26
C PRO A 33 -17.48 -20.71 2.36
N CYS A 34 -17.50 -21.78 1.58
CA CYS A 34 -18.59 -22.15 0.69
C CYS A 34 -19.65 -23.05 1.36
N SER A 35 -19.52 -23.29 2.67
CA SER A 35 -20.61 -23.87 3.44
C SER A 35 -21.84 -22.95 3.37
N THR A 36 -23.01 -23.54 3.10
CA THR A 36 -24.27 -22.79 3.01
C THR A 36 -24.80 -22.32 4.36
N THR A 37 -24.30 -22.88 5.47
CA THR A 37 -24.82 -22.65 6.82
C THR A 37 -23.86 -21.85 7.70
N GLY A 38 -22.54 -22.04 7.56
CA GLY A 38 -21.52 -21.47 8.46
C GLY A 38 -21.65 -21.97 9.93
N ASP A 39 -22.47 -22.99 10.16
CA ASP A 39 -22.79 -23.56 11.46
C ASP A 39 -21.56 -24.05 12.21
N TYR A 40 -20.58 -24.62 11.51
CA TYR A 40 -19.32 -25.07 12.09
C TYR A 40 -18.64 -24.02 12.98
N ILE A 41 -18.56 -22.76 12.53
CA ILE A 41 -17.97 -21.66 13.31
C ILE A 41 -18.96 -21.19 14.38
N TRP A 42 -20.19 -20.91 13.95
CA TRP A 42 -21.20 -20.26 14.80
C TRP A 42 -21.67 -21.13 15.95
N ASP A 43 -21.80 -22.44 15.77
CA ASP A 43 -22.13 -23.35 16.86
C ASP A 43 -21.00 -23.45 17.88
N SER A 44 -19.73 -23.43 17.45
CA SER A 44 -18.58 -23.45 18.36
C SER A 44 -18.54 -22.18 19.22
N LEU A 45 -18.67 -21.02 18.59
CA LEU A 45 -18.72 -19.74 19.29
C LEU A 45 -19.94 -19.61 20.19
N LYS A 46 -21.12 -20.08 19.75
CA LYS A 46 -22.33 -20.06 20.57
C LYS A 46 -22.22 -20.95 21.81
N LYS A 47 -21.60 -22.13 21.68
CA LYS A 47 -21.45 -23.09 22.78
C LYS A 47 -20.37 -22.69 23.78
N SER A 48 -19.24 -22.19 23.29
CA SER A 48 -18.02 -22.03 24.10
C SER A 48 -17.42 -20.63 24.09
N GLY A 49 -17.80 -19.76 23.15
CA GLY A 49 -17.12 -18.50 22.88
C GLY A 49 -15.76 -18.64 22.21
N SER A 50 -15.37 -19.86 21.82
CA SER A 50 -14.07 -20.20 21.25
C SER A 50 -14.21 -20.95 19.92
N LEU A 51 -13.20 -20.79 19.06
CA LEU A 51 -13.08 -21.51 17.79
C LEU A 51 -12.53 -22.92 18.00
N PRO A 52 -12.80 -23.88 17.09
CA PRO A 52 -12.41 -25.28 17.24
C PRO A 52 -10.90 -25.60 17.31
N ASN A 53 -10.01 -24.66 16.96
CA ASN A 53 -8.55 -24.88 16.85
C ASN A 53 -8.15 -25.93 15.80
N GLU A 54 -9.01 -26.12 14.79
CA GLU A 54 -8.78 -27.05 13.70
C GLU A 54 -8.18 -26.34 12.49
N LEU A 55 -7.15 -26.95 11.90
CA LEU A 55 -6.51 -26.51 10.66
C LEU A 55 -7.01 -27.43 9.54
N ALA A 56 -8.07 -27.02 8.86
CA ALA A 56 -8.64 -27.77 7.75
C ALA A 56 -7.72 -27.77 6.51
N THR A 57 -7.79 -28.85 5.73
CA THR A 57 -7.13 -29.02 4.43
C THR A 57 -8.18 -29.12 3.30
N SER A 58 -9.07 -28.14 3.18
CA SER A 58 -10.04 -28.07 2.09
C SER A 58 -9.47 -27.36 0.85
N GLU A 59 -10.08 -27.61 -0.32
CA GLU A 59 -9.72 -26.92 -1.58
C GLU A 59 -9.98 -25.41 -1.53
N GLU A 60 -11.07 -24.99 -0.87
CA GLU A 60 -11.39 -23.59 -0.58
C GLU A 60 -11.39 -23.36 0.93
N LEU A 61 -10.65 -22.36 1.40
CA LEU A 61 -10.32 -22.18 2.81
C LEU A 61 -10.51 -20.73 3.25
N GLY A 62 -11.28 -20.55 4.33
CA GLY A 62 -11.33 -19.35 5.14
C GLY A 62 -10.55 -19.57 6.43
N ILE A 63 -10.05 -18.50 7.04
CA ILE A 63 -9.37 -18.53 8.34
C ILE A 63 -10.06 -17.59 9.32
N ALA A 64 -10.14 -18.00 10.58
CA ALA A 64 -10.71 -17.22 11.65
C ALA A 64 -9.79 -17.23 12.88
N VAL A 65 -9.79 -16.11 13.60
CA VAL A 65 -9.13 -15.93 14.89
C VAL A 65 -10.12 -15.25 15.82
N SER A 66 -10.17 -15.68 17.08
CA SER A 66 -11.04 -15.16 18.12
C SER A 66 -10.22 -14.90 19.39
N CYS A 67 -10.52 -13.78 20.05
CA CYS A 67 -10.02 -13.44 21.36
C CYS A 67 -11.17 -13.42 22.35
N ARG A 68 -11.02 -14.15 23.45
CA ARG A 68 -12.02 -14.22 24.51
C ARG A 68 -11.40 -13.79 25.84
N PHE A 69 -12.04 -12.86 26.52
CA PHE A 69 -11.63 -12.43 27.85
C PHE A 69 -12.84 -11.95 28.65
N ALA A 70 -12.75 -12.04 29.98
CA ALA A 70 -13.73 -11.42 30.86
C ALA A 70 -13.44 -9.92 31.01
N VAL A 71 -14.51 -9.12 30.96
CA VAL A 71 -14.49 -7.67 31.24
C VAL A 71 -15.25 -7.42 32.55
N PRO A 72 -14.55 -7.07 33.65
CA PRO A 72 -15.19 -6.68 34.89
C PRO A 72 -16.12 -5.47 34.74
N ALA A 73 -17.10 -5.34 35.64
CA ALA A 73 -17.98 -4.17 35.68
C ALA A 73 -17.16 -2.87 35.80
N LEU A 74 -17.58 -1.84 35.06
CA LEU A 74 -16.93 -0.52 35.03
C LEU A 74 -15.45 -0.55 34.59
N SER A 75 -15.04 -1.57 33.83
CA SER A 75 -13.70 -1.67 33.25
C SER A 75 -13.76 -1.79 31.73
N PHE A 76 -12.62 -1.60 31.07
CA PHE A 76 -12.44 -1.87 29.65
C PHE A 76 -11.23 -2.77 29.42
N LYS A 77 -11.25 -3.52 28.32
CA LYS A 77 -10.12 -4.27 27.79
C LYS A 77 -10.07 -4.06 26.29
N CYS A 78 -8.87 -3.96 25.75
CA CYS A 78 -8.62 -3.87 24.31
C CYS A 78 -7.94 -5.15 23.84
N SER A 79 -8.22 -5.55 22.61
CA SER A 79 -7.49 -6.62 21.93
C SER A 79 -7.17 -6.13 20.53
N THR A 80 -5.92 -6.35 20.13
CA THR A 80 -5.39 -5.90 18.84
C THR A 80 -5.41 -7.04 17.86
N PHE A 81 -5.90 -6.78 16.65
CA PHE A 81 -5.85 -7.70 15.52
C PHE A 81 -5.08 -7.05 14.38
N SER A 82 -4.39 -7.88 13.58
CA SER A 82 -3.75 -7.46 12.34
C SER A 82 -4.24 -8.32 11.18
N LEU A 83 -4.56 -7.69 10.06
CA LEU A 83 -4.74 -8.34 8.77
C LEU A 83 -3.63 -7.85 7.83
N VAL A 84 -2.86 -8.78 7.28
CA VAL A 84 -1.81 -8.48 6.31
C VAL A 84 -1.94 -9.39 5.10
N TRP A 85 -1.43 -8.93 3.97
CA TRP A 85 -1.31 -9.72 2.75
C TRP A 85 0.09 -9.58 2.17
N PHE A 86 0.63 -10.69 1.71
CA PHE A 86 1.98 -10.81 1.18
C PHE A 86 1.91 -11.30 -0.26
N MET A 87 2.12 -10.37 -1.19
CA MET A 87 2.18 -10.60 -2.63
C MET A 87 3.39 -9.83 -3.19
N PRO A 88 4.63 -10.28 -2.89
CA PRO A 88 5.85 -9.47 -3.01
C PRO A 88 6.19 -9.10 -4.45
N VAL A 89 5.83 -9.95 -5.40
CA VAL A 89 6.16 -9.79 -6.82
C VAL A 89 4.88 -9.81 -7.63
N VAL A 90 4.75 -8.86 -8.54
CA VAL A 90 3.62 -8.77 -9.48
C VAL A 90 4.10 -8.66 -10.93
N HIS A 91 3.26 -9.09 -11.85
CA HIS A 91 3.47 -8.91 -13.29
C HIS A 91 2.19 -8.41 -13.96
N PHE A 92 2.32 -7.53 -14.94
CA PHE A 92 1.18 -7.00 -15.71
C PHE A 92 0.93 -7.84 -16.97
N GLY A 93 -0.21 -7.63 -17.66
CA GLY A 93 -0.77 -8.54 -18.66
C GLY A 93 0.16 -9.03 -19.79
N GLY A 94 1.20 -8.28 -20.14
CA GLY A 94 2.22 -8.76 -21.09
C GLY A 94 3.20 -9.80 -20.53
N LYS A 95 3.19 -10.04 -19.20
CA LYS A 95 4.12 -10.87 -18.42
C LYS A 95 5.61 -10.70 -18.77
N SER A 96 5.96 -9.59 -19.42
CA SER A 96 7.30 -9.31 -19.94
C SER A 96 8.28 -8.94 -18.84
N ARG A 97 7.76 -8.52 -17.68
CA ARG A 97 8.56 -8.05 -16.54
C ARG A 97 7.85 -8.30 -15.23
N SER A 98 8.64 -8.70 -14.24
CA SER A 98 8.24 -8.80 -12.85
C SER A 98 8.62 -7.52 -12.10
N TYR A 99 7.78 -7.13 -11.14
CA TYR A 99 7.96 -5.95 -10.32
C TYR A 99 7.88 -6.33 -8.85
N LYS A 100 8.92 -6.00 -8.09
CA LYS A 100 8.95 -6.18 -6.65
C LYS A 100 8.24 -5.01 -5.99
N ARG A 101 7.23 -5.27 -5.16
CA ARG A 101 6.52 -4.24 -4.40
C ARG A 101 7.45 -3.61 -3.37
N TRP A 102 7.35 -2.30 -3.17
CA TRP A 102 8.26 -1.52 -2.34
C TRP A 102 8.43 -2.07 -0.92
N TYR A 103 7.34 -2.57 -0.31
CA TYR A 103 7.38 -3.05 1.07
C TYR A 103 8.35 -4.24 1.25
N THR A 104 8.71 -4.98 0.20
CA THR A 104 9.66 -6.11 0.28
C THR A 104 11.05 -5.66 0.72
N ARG A 105 11.40 -4.38 0.55
CA ARG A 105 12.62 -3.80 1.12
C ARG A 105 12.74 -3.99 2.63
N TYR A 106 11.62 -4.03 3.34
CA TYR A 106 11.60 -4.10 4.81
C TYR A 106 11.44 -5.52 5.32
N VAL A 107 10.74 -6.38 4.58
CA VAL A 107 10.37 -7.73 5.06
C VAL A 107 11.00 -8.86 4.26
N GLY A 108 11.59 -8.57 3.10
CA GLY A 108 12.14 -9.55 2.19
C GLY A 108 11.08 -10.18 1.26
N GLU A 109 11.48 -11.26 0.59
CA GLU A 109 10.68 -12.02 -0.39
C GLU A 109 10.53 -13.51 0.02
N GLU A 110 11.09 -13.88 1.16
CA GLU A 110 11.25 -15.25 1.63
C GLU A 110 10.09 -15.80 2.48
N SER A 111 10.13 -17.10 2.74
CA SER A 111 9.33 -17.71 3.80
C SER A 111 9.66 -17.05 5.14
N GLY A 112 8.68 -16.49 5.85
CA GLY A 112 8.89 -15.71 7.06
C GLY A 112 8.58 -14.22 6.91
N SER A 113 8.49 -13.70 5.67
CA SER A 113 8.23 -12.27 5.43
C SER A 113 6.83 -11.83 5.85
N ILE A 114 5.84 -12.72 5.77
CA ILE A 114 4.47 -12.39 6.23
C ILE A 114 4.39 -12.30 7.76
N GLU A 115 5.16 -13.12 8.49
CA GLU A 115 5.28 -13.03 9.93
C GLU A 115 5.91 -11.70 10.34
N LYS A 116 6.96 -11.24 9.64
CA LYS A 116 7.53 -9.90 9.86
C LYS A 116 6.51 -8.78 9.65
N LEU A 117 5.60 -8.91 8.66
CA LEU A 117 4.51 -7.94 8.45
C LEU A 117 3.52 -7.96 9.63
N VAL A 118 3.14 -9.15 10.10
CA VAL A 118 2.27 -9.32 11.27
C VAL A 118 2.91 -8.69 12.51
N ASP A 119 4.17 -9.02 12.79
CA ASP A 119 4.90 -8.49 13.94
C ASP A 119 5.00 -6.97 13.88
N SER A 120 5.36 -6.43 12.71
CA SER A 120 5.42 -4.97 12.51
C SER A 120 4.06 -4.32 12.75
N ALA A 121 2.96 -4.90 12.25
CA ALA A 121 1.63 -4.34 12.42
C ALA A 121 1.15 -4.36 13.89
N LEU A 122 1.42 -5.43 14.62
CA LEU A 122 1.03 -5.55 16.03
C LEU A 122 1.92 -4.70 16.96
N ILE A 123 3.22 -4.60 16.68
CA ILE A 123 4.17 -3.85 17.52
C ILE A 123 4.05 -2.33 17.26
N GLU A 124 4.00 -1.91 16.01
CA GLU A 124 4.07 -0.49 15.64
C GLU A 124 2.70 0.15 15.41
N GLY A 125 1.62 -0.62 15.39
CA GLY A 125 0.28 -0.11 15.04
C GLY A 125 -0.16 1.09 15.88
N GLU A 126 0.15 1.09 17.17
CA GLU A 126 -0.16 2.23 18.05
C GLU A 126 0.71 3.46 17.74
N ASN A 127 1.99 3.27 17.43
CA ASN A 127 2.87 4.36 17.01
C ASN A 127 2.38 4.98 15.69
N TRP A 128 1.93 4.14 14.75
CA TRP A 128 1.36 4.61 13.48
C TRP A 128 0.08 5.41 13.69
N ARG A 129 -0.82 4.96 14.59
CA ARG A 129 -2.03 5.70 14.96
C ARG A 129 -1.67 7.10 15.48
N LEU A 130 -0.71 7.19 16.39
CA LEU A 130 -0.27 8.46 16.97
C LEU A 130 0.36 9.39 15.93
N GLU A 131 1.18 8.88 15.01
CA GLU A 131 1.75 9.72 13.94
C GLU A 131 0.69 10.17 12.92
N ILE A 132 -0.34 9.36 12.65
CA ILE A 132 -1.50 9.79 11.84
C ILE A 132 -2.24 10.93 12.53
N GLU A 133 -2.58 10.79 13.81
CA GLU A 133 -3.28 11.83 14.58
C GLU A 133 -2.50 13.14 14.59
N LYS A 134 -1.20 13.07 14.85
CA LYS A 134 -0.28 14.20 14.83
C LYS A 134 -0.19 14.88 13.47
N TRP A 135 -0.23 14.11 12.37
CA TRP A 135 -0.28 14.68 11.02
C TRP A 135 -1.61 15.39 10.73
N GLN A 136 -2.73 14.87 11.25
CA GLN A 136 -4.06 15.48 11.07
C GLN A 136 -4.29 16.71 11.97
N GLU A 137 -3.66 16.74 13.15
CA GLU A 137 -3.90 17.70 14.23
C GLU A 137 -3.91 19.17 13.77
N PRO A 138 -2.96 19.67 12.94
CA PRO A 138 -2.94 21.07 12.52
C PRO A 138 -4.19 21.50 11.74
N VAL A 139 -4.78 20.60 10.95
CA VAL A 139 -5.99 20.86 10.17
C VAL A 139 -7.23 20.69 11.03
N ILE A 140 -7.28 19.63 11.86
CA ILE A 140 -8.43 19.35 12.73
C ILE A 140 -8.66 20.49 13.71
N ASN A 141 -7.59 21.00 14.32
CA ASN A 141 -7.66 22.05 15.33
C ASN A 141 -7.83 23.46 14.75
N ASP A 142 -7.75 23.63 13.43
CA ASP A 142 -7.99 24.92 12.79
C ASP A 142 -9.49 25.26 12.81
N LYS A 143 -9.84 26.25 13.63
CA LYS A 143 -11.23 26.74 13.77
C LYS A 143 -11.70 27.61 12.59
N SER A 144 -10.78 28.04 11.72
CA SER A 144 -11.12 28.80 10.52
C SER A 144 -11.65 27.91 9.40
N LEU A 145 -11.35 26.61 9.45
CA LEU A 145 -11.79 25.63 8.46
C LEU A 145 -13.15 25.02 8.85
N PRO A 146 -14.14 24.98 7.93
CA PRO A 146 -15.39 24.27 8.15
C PRO A 146 -15.17 22.75 8.28
N GLU A 147 -15.98 22.08 9.10
CA GLU A 147 -15.88 20.63 9.34
C GLU A 147 -16.02 19.79 8.07
N TRP A 148 -16.91 20.17 7.15
CA TRP A 148 -17.07 19.46 5.87
C TRP A 148 -15.79 19.52 5.03
N TYR A 149 -15.05 20.63 5.10
CA TYR A 149 -13.82 20.81 4.34
C TYR A 149 -12.69 19.95 4.89
N LYS A 150 -12.56 19.87 6.22
CA LYS A 150 -11.62 18.97 6.89
C LYS A 150 -11.89 17.51 6.50
N SER A 151 -13.17 17.11 6.51
CA SER A 151 -13.58 15.76 6.10
C SER A 151 -13.20 15.47 4.65
N ALA A 152 -13.52 16.36 3.71
CA ALA A 152 -13.15 16.19 2.31
C ALA A 152 -11.63 16.13 2.12
N LEU A 153 -10.87 17.02 2.76
CA LEU A 153 -9.41 17.09 2.62
C LEU A 153 -8.71 15.78 2.97
N PHE A 154 -9.19 15.09 4.01
CA PHE A 154 -8.63 13.79 4.40
C PHE A 154 -9.20 12.63 3.62
N ASN A 155 -10.52 12.60 3.41
CA ASN A 155 -11.17 11.45 2.79
C ASN A 155 -10.82 11.31 1.32
N GLU A 156 -10.64 12.42 0.57
CA GLU A 156 -10.25 12.36 -0.85
C GLU A 156 -8.84 11.75 -1.06
N LEU A 157 -7.98 11.72 -0.03
CA LEU A 157 -6.68 11.06 -0.11
C LEU A 157 -6.77 9.53 -0.22
N TYR A 158 -7.96 8.94 -0.03
CA TYR A 158 -8.16 7.50 -0.22
C TYR A 158 -7.68 7.03 -1.61
N TYR A 159 -7.81 7.89 -2.62
CA TYR A 159 -7.48 7.57 -4.00
C TYR A 159 -5.97 7.34 -4.23
N VAL A 160 -5.11 7.87 -3.36
CA VAL A 160 -3.66 7.61 -3.40
C VAL A 160 -3.35 6.11 -3.21
N VAL A 161 -4.23 5.39 -2.52
CA VAL A 161 -4.12 3.94 -2.32
C VAL A 161 -5.07 3.18 -3.26
N ASP A 162 -6.33 3.62 -3.34
CA ASP A 162 -7.39 2.90 -4.06
C ASP A 162 -7.39 3.12 -5.59
N GLY A 163 -6.63 4.09 -6.09
CA GLY A 163 -6.42 4.33 -7.53
C GLY A 163 -5.54 3.28 -8.21
N ALA A 164 -5.65 2.01 -7.81
CA ALA A 164 -4.76 0.90 -8.16
C ALA A 164 -3.27 1.28 -8.08
N ALA A 165 -2.90 1.96 -7.00
CA ALA A 165 -1.54 2.43 -6.82
C ALA A 165 -0.54 1.27 -6.78
N PHE A 166 0.61 1.50 -7.39
CA PHE A 166 1.75 0.61 -7.32
C PHE A 166 2.97 1.39 -6.90
N TRP A 167 3.76 0.74 -6.05
CA TRP A 167 5.03 1.25 -5.59
C TRP A 167 6.03 0.12 -5.68
N PHE A 168 7.07 0.30 -6.49
CA PHE A 168 8.01 -0.74 -6.85
C PHE A 168 9.44 -0.41 -6.43
N GLU A 169 10.13 -1.43 -5.95
CA GLU A 169 11.57 -1.44 -5.73
C GLU A 169 12.30 -1.32 -7.08
N TYR A 170 13.36 -0.53 -7.12
CA TYR A 170 14.14 -0.35 -8.34
C TYR A 170 14.97 -1.60 -8.63
N ASP A 171 14.92 -2.06 -9.88
CA ASP A 171 15.76 -3.15 -10.35
C ASP A 171 16.68 -2.65 -11.48
N SER A 172 17.97 -2.98 -11.38
CA SER A 172 18.98 -2.56 -12.34
C SER A 172 18.74 -3.07 -13.75
N SER A 173 18.07 -4.21 -13.92
CA SER A 173 17.70 -4.79 -15.22
C SER A 173 16.78 -3.87 -16.02
N TRP A 174 16.13 -2.91 -15.36
CA TRP A 174 15.30 -1.92 -16.04
C TRP A 174 16.09 -1.13 -17.07
N LYS A 175 17.39 -0.89 -16.84
CA LYS A 175 18.25 -0.16 -17.79
C LYS A 175 18.44 -0.88 -19.13
N ASP A 176 18.24 -2.20 -19.16
CA ASP A 176 18.35 -2.99 -20.39
C ASP A 176 17.16 -2.76 -21.33
N ILE A 177 16.04 -2.26 -20.77
CA ILE A 177 14.76 -2.12 -21.47
C ILE A 177 14.39 -0.64 -21.64
N GLU A 178 14.80 0.22 -20.71
CA GLU A 178 14.44 1.63 -20.68
C GLU A 178 15.65 2.54 -20.39
N LYS A 179 15.73 3.67 -21.09
CA LYS A 179 16.78 4.68 -20.85
C LYS A 179 16.52 5.42 -19.54
N ILE A 180 17.22 5.05 -18.48
CA ILE A 180 17.14 5.72 -17.17
C ILE A 180 18.41 6.56 -16.99
N ASN A 181 18.25 7.87 -16.77
CA ASN A 181 19.40 8.74 -16.51
C ASN A 181 19.89 8.57 -15.06
N PRO A 182 21.15 8.95 -14.74
CA PRO A 182 21.72 8.73 -13.41
C PRO A 182 20.96 9.40 -12.25
N ILE A 183 20.32 10.55 -12.50
CA ILE A 183 19.56 11.29 -11.48
C ILE A 183 18.28 10.51 -11.14
N THR A 184 17.52 10.10 -12.17
CA THR A 184 16.33 9.27 -12.01
C THR A 184 16.69 7.93 -11.37
N GLU A 185 17.78 7.27 -11.79
CA GLU A 185 18.23 6.01 -11.17
C GLU A 185 18.50 6.20 -9.67
N LYS A 186 19.23 7.25 -9.28
CA LYS A 186 19.50 7.54 -7.87
C LYS A 186 18.22 7.75 -7.06
N GLN A 187 17.25 8.47 -7.62
CA GLN A 187 15.96 8.70 -6.96
C GLN A 187 15.16 7.39 -6.81
N LEU A 188 15.00 6.63 -7.89
CA LEU A 188 14.24 5.37 -7.88
C LEU A 188 14.88 4.32 -6.95
N ARG A 189 16.21 4.26 -6.88
CA ARG A 189 16.89 3.41 -5.88
C ARG A 189 16.59 3.82 -4.45
N LYS A 190 16.39 5.11 -4.18
CA LYS A 190 16.18 5.58 -2.81
C LYS A 190 14.71 5.54 -2.39
N PHE A 191 13.79 5.84 -3.30
CA PHE A 191 12.36 6.04 -3.00
C PHE A 191 11.40 5.22 -3.86
N GLY A 192 11.91 4.41 -4.79
CA GLY A 192 11.10 3.54 -5.63
C GLY A 192 10.41 4.26 -6.77
N ARG A 193 9.81 3.44 -7.64
CA ARG A 193 8.93 3.87 -8.73
C ARG A 193 7.50 3.84 -8.24
N PHE A 194 6.81 4.97 -8.32
CA PHE A 194 5.43 5.09 -7.89
C PHE A 194 4.53 5.47 -9.07
N GLY A 195 3.34 4.89 -9.09
CA GLY A 195 2.28 5.36 -9.97
C GLY A 195 0.92 4.89 -9.52
N TYR A 196 -0.10 5.55 -10.05
CA TYR A 196 -1.50 5.28 -9.79
C TYR A 196 -2.29 5.54 -11.07
N MET A 197 -3.49 4.97 -11.17
CA MET A 197 -4.36 5.15 -12.32
C MET A 197 -5.11 6.48 -12.23
N GLU A 198 -5.45 7.03 -13.39
CA GLU A 198 -6.33 8.19 -13.48
C GLU A 198 -7.73 7.88 -12.95
N SER A 199 -8.30 6.75 -13.36
CA SER A 199 -9.60 6.24 -12.91
C SER A 199 -9.72 4.74 -13.15
N TRP A 200 -10.81 4.14 -12.69
CA TRP A 200 -11.15 2.75 -13.01
C TRP A 200 -11.70 2.58 -14.44
N GLU A 201 -12.11 3.68 -15.08
CA GLU A 201 -12.59 3.69 -16.47
C GLU A 201 -11.43 3.93 -17.45
N TYR A 202 -10.46 4.73 -17.04
CA TYR A 202 -9.26 5.06 -17.80
C TYR A 202 -8.03 4.49 -17.10
N LEU A 203 -7.59 3.31 -17.56
CA LEU A 203 -6.42 2.59 -17.04
C LEU A 203 -5.10 3.22 -17.52
N MET A 204 -5.00 4.54 -17.41
CA MET A 204 -3.82 5.34 -17.73
C MET A 204 -3.08 5.67 -16.43
N ILE A 205 -1.77 5.42 -16.43
CA ILE A 205 -0.92 5.58 -15.27
C ILE A 205 -0.37 6.99 -15.22
N ASN A 206 -0.52 7.65 -14.07
CA ASN A 206 -0.02 9.00 -13.80
C ASN A 206 -0.38 10.00 -14.91
N THR A 207 -1.59 9.95 -15.48
CA THR A 207 -2.01 10.87 -16.55
C THR A 207 -1.67 12.31 -16.16
N TYR A 208 -0.73 12.94 -16.87
CA TYR A 208 0.01 14.08 -16.32
C TYR A 208 -0.85 15.33 -16.18
N ASP A 209 -1.74 15.58 -17.14
CA ASP A 209 -2.69 16.69 -17.11
C ASP A 209 -3.69 16.55 -15.95
N VAL A 210 -4.05 15.33 -15.56
CA VAL A 210 -4.87 15.06 -14.37
C VAL A 210 -4.04 15.11 -13.09
N HIS A 211 -2.85 14.49 -13.11
CA HIS A 211 -1.90 14.49 -11.99
C HIS A 211 -1.48 15.90 -11.60
N PHE A 212 -1.44 16.87 -12.54
CA PHE A 212 -1.23 18.28 -12.23
C PHE A 212 -2.14 18.78 -11.09
N TYR A 213 -3.43 18.43 -11.10
CA TYR A 213 -4.37 18.82 -10.04
C TYR A 213 -4.15 18.04 -8.74
N ALA A 214 -3.79 16.76 -8.83
CA ALA A 214 -3.53 15.90 -7.67
C ALA A 214 -2.15 16.13 -7.04
N SER A 215 -1.20 16.72 -7.77
CA SER A 215 0.21 16.85 -7.40
C SER A 215 0.39 17.57 -6.06
N TRP A 216 -0.50 18.50 -5.71
CA TRP A 216 -0.44 19.21 -4.43
C TRP A 216 -0.52 18.26 -3.23
N ALA A 217 -1.34 17.21 -3.30
CA ALA A 217 -1.43 16.20 -2.26
C ALA A 217 -0.11 15.42 -2.12
N PHE A 218 0.56 15.11 -3.24
CA PHE A 218 1.84 14.41 -3.24
C PHE A 218 2.99 15.31 -2.79
N VAL A 219 3.10 16.54 -3.28
CA VAL A 219 4.11 17.51 -2.84
C VAL A 219 4.02 17.73 -1.33
N LYS A 220 2.79 17.85 -0.80
CA LYS A 220 2.57 18.12 0.62
C LYS A 220 2.88 16.93 1.53
N ASN A 221 2.49 15.72 1.13
CA ASN A 221 2.55 14.54 2.01
C ASN A 221 3.71 13.57 1.67
N TRP A 222 4.06 13.44 0.40
CA TRP A 222 5.09 12.52 -0.10
C TRP A 222 5.97 13.14 -1.19
N PRO A 223 6.71 14.24 -0.89
CA PRO A 223 7.47 14.99 -1.89
C PRO A 223 8.53 14.15 -2.62
N GLN A 224 9.04 13.09 -2.00
CA GLN A 224 10.02 12.20 -2.64
C GLN A 224 9.39 11.25 -3.66
N LEU A 225 8.12 10.88 -3.47
CA LEU A 225 7.35 10.12 -4.46
C LEU A 225 6.96 11.02 -5.63
N GLU A 226 6.54 12.26 -5.34
CA GLU A 226 6.31 13.28 -6.37
C GLU A 226 7.55 13.48 -7.25
N LEU A 227 8.72 13.63 -6.62
CA LEU A 227 9.99 13.77 -7.35
C LEU A 227 10.29 12.54 -8.22
N SER A 228 9.99 11.32 -7.74
CA SER A 228 10.08 10.13 -8.58
C SER A 228 9.20 10.25 -9.83
N ILE A 229 7.92 10.63 -9.68
CA ILE A 229 6.98 10.81 -10.80
C ILE A 229 7.53 11.83 -11.81
N GLN A 230 7.93 13.02 -11.35
CA GLN A 230 8.42 14.08 -12.23
C GLN A 230 9.69 13.67 -13.00
N LEU A 231 10.63 13.00 -12.34
CA LEU A 231 11.86 12.51 -13.00
C LEU A 231 11.57 11.43 -14.05
N GLU A 232 10.53 10.62 -13.86
CA GLU A 232 10.08 9.66 -14.87
C GLU A 232 9.45 10.36 -16.08
N PHE A 233 8.67 11.43 -15.88
CA PHE A 233 8.15 12.25 -16.99
C PHE A 233 9.26 12.97 -17.76
N CYS A 234 10.21 13.60 -17.06
CA CYS A 234 11.34 14.29 -17.68
C CYS A 234 12.16 13.37 -18.61
N LYS A 235 12.27 12.08 -18.28
CA LYS A 235 12.92 11.09 -19.15
C LYS A 235 12.24 10.98 -20.51
N PHE A 236 10.90 10.97 -20.58
CA PHE A 236 10.18 10.86 -21.84
C PHE A 236 10.26 12.14 -22.68
N LEU A 237 10.27 13.32 -22.02
CA LEU A 237 10.45 14.60 -22.72
C LEU A 237 11.82 14.67 -23.41
N LYS A 238 12.90 14.25 -22.72
CA LYS A 238 14.25 14.23 -23.33
C LYS A 238 14.34 13.28 -24.52
N GLN A 239 13.71 12.10 -24.44
CA GLN A 239 13.69 11.13 -25.54
C GLN A 239 12.98 11.68 -26.79
N ARG A 240 11.85 12.37 -26.61
CA ARG A 240 11.10 12.97 -27.73
C ARG A 240 11.79 14.21 -28.28
N MET A 241 12.42 15.03 -27.44
CA MET A 241 13.18 16.18 -27.92
C MET A 241 14.43 15.76 -28.71
N THR A 242 15.14 14.69 -28.35
CA THR A 242 16.24 14.22 -29.24
C THR A 242 15.73 13.71 -30.59
N ALA A 243 14.47 13.23 -30.66
CA ALA A 243 13.83 12.84 -31.92
C ALA A 243 13.24 14.03 -32.71
N LEU A 244 12.77 15.08 -32.03
CA LEU A 244 12.16 16.29 -32.60
C LEU A 244 13.17 17.41 -32.88
N MET A 245 14.30 17.47 -32.17
CA MET A 245 15.40 18.44 -32.35
C MET A 245 16.28 18.10 -33.56
N SER A 246 15.82 17.23 -34.46
CA SER A 246 16.17 17.32 -35.89
C SER A 246 15.52 18.54 -36.57
N THR A 247 14.64 19.25 -35.86
CA THR A 247 14.00 20.51 -36.30
C THR A 247 13.93 21.52 -35.15
N ASP A 248 14.36 22.74 -35.43
CA ASP A 248 14.64 23.85 -34.51
C ASP A 248 13.51 24.19 -33.53
N SER A 249 13.79 24.21 -32.22
CA SER A 249 13.02 24.95 -31.19
C SER A 249 13.76 24.97 -29.84
N LEU A 250 14.75 25.86 -29.69
CA LEU A 250 15.60 25.98 -28.48
C LEU A 250 14.94 26.78 -27.32
N HIS A 251 13.76 27.37 -27.51
CA HIS A 251 13.20 28.34 -26.55
C HIS A 251 12.34 27.75 -25.42
N LEU A 252 11.80 26.53 -25.55
CA LEU A 252 10.98 25.93 -24.48
C LEU A 252 11.83 25.36 -23.30
N PHE A 253 13.13 25.17 -23.51
CA PHE A 253 14.02 24.50 -22.56
C PHE A 253 14.30 25.34 -21.30
N THR A 254 14.22 26.67 -21.39
CA THR A 254 14.54 27.57 -20.28
C THR A 254 13.43 27.63 -19.21
N VAL A 255 12.18 27.35 -19.57
CA VAL A 255 11.03 27.49 -18.67
C VAL A 255 10.80 26.24 -17.81
N LEU A 256 11.02 25.03 -18.35
CA LEU A 256 10.84 23.80 -17.59
C LEU A 256 12.04 23.44 -16.70
N SER A 257 13.26 23.79 -17.13
CA SER A 257 14.47 23.61 -16.31
C SER A 257 14.45 24.50 -15.06
N SER A 258 13.94 25.73 -15.18
CA SER A 258 13.86 26.67 -14.06
C SER A 258 12.78 26.29 -13.04
N CYS A 259 11.69 25.63 -13.46
CA CYS A 259 10.69 25.09 -12.53
C CYS A 259 11.23 23.94 -11.66
N VAL A 260 12.09 23.08 -12.21
CA VAL A 260 12.70 21.97 -11.46
C VAL A 260 13.79 22.48 -10.51
N GLU A 261 14.56 23.49 -10.91
CA GLU A 261 15.55 24.13 -10.04
C GLU A 261 14.90 24.97 -8.91
N CYS A 262 13.77 25.62 -9.17
CA CYS A 262 12.99 26.31 -8.12
C CYS A 262 12.31 25.35 -7.13
N ALA A 263 11.99 24.12 -7.54
CA ALA A 263 11.42 23.11 -6.64
C ALA A 263 12.48 22.41 -5.76
N LEU A 264 13.77 22.65 -6.02
CA LEU A 264 14.90 22.06 -5.31
C LEU A 264 15.66 23.06 -4.41
N ALA A 265 15.16 24.29 -4.26
CA ALA A 265 15.65 25.32 -3.34
C ALA A 265 14.66 25.53 -2.18
#